data_AF-A0A6A3P485-F1
#
_entry.id   AF-A0A6A3P485-F1
#
_cell.length_a   1.000
_cell.length_b   1.000
_cell.length_c   1.000
_cell.angle_alpha   90.00
_cell.angle_beta   90.00
_cell.angle_gamma   90.00
#
_symmetry.space_group_name_H-M   'P 1'
#
loop_
_entity.id
_entity.type
_entity.pdbx_description
1 polymer ?
#
loop_
_entity_poly.entity_id
_entity_poly.type
_entity_poly.pdbx_seq_one_letter_code
_entity_poly.pdbx_strand_id
1 'polypeptide(L)'
;MTTSKTADDIRGVLDALNLDVVASYFDQDDDEIAPYVVCEGVSVTAFNKYVGDGEGLRIPLRFLALDDGRILIVELPTRVHESTARTFEWRFLDAAGNGNEIARRGSMTATRAANPKKEADATFGPTGLTLNRTPLPARRTVADWVTLAVEVGRSQPWASLEEAAQWWCNYSGIQYILLLKISATGIQMQYALYDIATLGTLPAPTASGTFRRNNTGQPPANVSFDMHRILSIPANQALPPGVNTTALVNLRVVMNLVIISLR
;
A
#
# COMPACT_ATOMS: atom_id res chain seq x y z
N MET A 1 12.37 -30.25 -17.37
CA MET A 1 12.72 -28.98 -16.71
C MET A 1 12.46 -27.87 -17.70
N THR A 2 11.41 -27.09 -17.50
CA THR A 2 11.20 -25.83 -18.23
C THR A 2 12.24 -24.82 -17.75
N THR A 3 12.93 -24.15 -18.66
CA THR A 3 13.90 -23.09 -18.34
C THR A 3 13.17 -21.91 -17.71
N SER A 4 13.70 -21.37 -16.60
CA SER A 4 13.13 -20.18 -15.96
C SER A 4 13.25 -18.97 -16.88
N LYS A 5 12.20 -18.13 -16.92
CA LYS A 5 12.17 -16.91 -17.73
C LYS A 5 13.21 -15.90 -17.26
N THR A 6 13.80 -15.21 -18.23
CA THR A 6 14.68 -14.04 -18.01
C THR A 6 13.86 -12.75 -17.91
N ALA A 7 14.50 -11.64 -17.53
CA ALA A 7 13.87 -10.33 -17.51
C ALA A 7 13.41 -9.88 -18.93
N ASP A 8 14.15 -10.26 -19.97
CA ASP A 8 13.80 -9.92 -21.35
C ASP A 8 12.61 -10.74 -21.85
N ASP A 9 12.50 -12.02 -21.44
CA ASP A 9 11.32 -12.84 -21.70
C ASP A 9 10.07 -12.24 -21.04
N ILE A 10 10.19 -11.76 -19.79
CA ILE A 10 9.10 -11.10 -19.06
C ILE A 10 8.67 -9.83 -19.79
N ARG A 11 9.63 -9.00 -20.21
CA ARG A 11 9.35 -7.78 -20.98
C ARG A 11 8.62 -8.11 -22.27
N GLY A 12 9.08 -9.10 -23.04
CA GLY A 12 8.42 -9.52 -24.28
C GLY A 12 6.97 -9.96 -24.07
N VAL A 13 6.68 -10.70 -22.98
CA VAL A 13 5.30 -11.08 -22.64
C VAL A 13 4.46 -9.86 -22.27
N LEU A 14 4.96 -9.00 -21.38
CA LEU A 14 4.23 -7.81 -20.94
C LEU A 14 4.01 -6.80 -22.07
N ASP A 15 4.93 -6.68 -23.03
CA ASP A 15 4.79 -5.84 -24.23
C ASP A 15 3.79 -6.44 -25.24
N ALA A 16 3.68 -7.76 -25.29
CA ALA A 16 2.70 -8.45 -26.14
C ALA A 16 1.27 -8.47 -25.55
N LEU A 17 1.09 -8.11 -24.27
CA LEU A 17 -0.25 -8.07 -23.67
C LEU A 17 -1.18 -7.11 -24.43
N ASN A 18 -2.39 -7.59 -24.72
CA ASN A 18 -3.49 -6.72 -25.13
C ASN A 18 -4.14 -6.12 -23.87
N LEU A 19 -3.82 -4.86 -23.58
CA LEU A 19 -4.32 -4.18 -22.38
C LEU A 19 -5.84 -3.98 -22.40
N ASP A 20 -6.50 -3.97 -23.57
CA ASP A 20 -7.96 -3.90 -23.62
C ASP A 20 -8.58 -5.19 -23.10
N VAL A 21 -7.98 -6.35 -23.40
CA VAL A 21 -8.43 -7.65 -22.86
C VAL A 21 -8.22 -7.70 -21.34
N VAL A 22 -7.08 -7.20 -20.84
CA VAL A 22 -6.81 -7.13 -19.40
C VAL A 22 -7.78 -6.15 -18.73
N ALA A 23 -8.05 -4.99 -19.34
CA ALA A 23 -9.00 -4.03 -18.82
C ALA A 23 -10.41 -4.63 -18.76
N SER A 24 -10.89 -5.27 -19.84
CA SER A 24 -12.18 -5.95 -19.84
C SER A 24 -12.27 -7.10 -18.82
N TYR A 25 -11.15 -7.74 -18.48
CA TYR A 25 -11.12 -8.75 -17.43
C TYR A 25 -11.45 -8.14 -16.05
N PHE A 26 -10.97 -6.93 -15.76
CA PHE A 26 -11.24 -6.22 -14.51
C PHE A 26 -12.48 -5.30 -14.55
N ASP A 27 -13.08 -5.09 -15.73
CA ASP A 27 -14.30 -4.29 -15.91
C ASP A 27 -15.55 -5.14 -15.64
N GLN A 28 -15.61 -5.74 -14.46
CA GLN A 28 -16.76 -6.47 -13.96
C GLN A 28 -17.31 -5.74 -12.72
N ASP A 29 -18.61 -5.85 -12.47
CA ASP A 29 -19.26 -5.28 -11.27
C ASP A 29 -18.95 -6.11 -9.99
N ASP A 30 -17.83 -6.83 -9.96
CA ASP A 30 -17.36 -7.65 -8.84
C ASP A 30 -16.16 -7.00 -8.15
N ASP A 31 -16.15 -7.12 -6.83
CA ASP A 31 -15.08 -6.62 -5.97
C ASP A 31 -14.04 -7.70 -5.66
N GLU A 32 -14.26 -8.96 -6.05
CA GLU A 32 -13.36 -10.08 -5.73
C GLU A 32 -12.84 -10.77 -7.00
N ILE A 33 -12.43 -9.97 -7.99
CA ILE A 33 -11.88 -10.46 -9.25
C ILE A 33 -10.49 -11.04 -9.01
N ALA A 34 -10.31 -12.33 -9.33
CA ALA A 34 -9.03 -13.01 -9.18
C ALA A 34 -7.91 -12.29 -9.97
N PRO A 35 -6.63 -12.37 -9.54
CA PRO A 35 -5.53 -11.79 -10.31
C PRO A 35 -5.41 -12.37 -11.73
N TYR A 36 -5.08 -11.52 -12.70
CA TYR A 36 -4.84 -11.94 -14.07
C TYR A 36 -3.42 -12.53 -14.20
N VAL A 37 -3.32 -13.82 -14.54
CA VAL A 37 -2.04 -14.51 -14.71
C VAL A 37 -1.40 -14.08 -16.03
N VAL A 38 -0.24 -13.42 -15.96
CA VAL A 38 0.52 -12.96 -17.13
C VAL A 38 1.39 -14.08 -17.69
N CYS A 39 2.23 -14.67 -16.85
CA CYS A 39 3.08 -15.80 -17.23
C CYS A 39 3.66 -16.52 -16.02
N GLU A 40 4.11 -17.75 -16.24
CA GLU A 40 4.69 -18.64 -15.23
C GLU A 40 6.20 -18.87 -15.45
N GLY A 41 6.85 -19.55 -14.50
CA GLY A 41 8.26 -19.93 -14.57
C GLY A 41 9.24 -18.78 -14.29
N VAL A 42 8.79 -17.77 -13.54
CA VAL A 42 9.56 -16.57 -13.22
C VAL A 42 10.22 -16.70 -11.85
N SER A 43 11.54 -16.52 -11.79
CA SER A 43 12.24 -16.41 -10.50
C SER A 43 12.14 -15.00 -9.91
N VAL A 44 12.31 -14.88 -8.60
CA VAL A 44 12.43 -13.58 -7.90
C VAL A 44 13.53 -12.71 -8.53
N THR A 45 14.67 -13.31 -8.89
CA THR A 45 15.78 -12.60 -9.54
C THR A 45 15.37 -12.03 -10.90
N ALA A 46 14.68 -12.81 -11.73
CA ALA A 46 14.22 -12.36 -13.04
C ALA A 46 13.17 -11.25 -12.90
N PHE A 47 12.19 -11.42 -11.99
CA PHE A 47 11.18 -10.42 -11.70
C PHE A 47 11.82 -9.10 -11.23
N ASN A 48 12.70 -9.14 -10.23
CA ASN A 48 13.35 -7.95 -9.69
C ASN A 48 14.26 -7.24 -10.70
N LYS A 49 14.82 -8.00 -11.66
CA LYS A 49 15.60 -7.45 -12.77
C LYS A 49 14.70 -6.79 -13.82
N TYR A 50 13.55 -7.38 -14.14
CA TYR A 50 12.56 -6.79 -15.04
C TYR A 50 12.01 -5.47 -14.48
N VAL A 51 11.58 -5.50 -13.21
CA VAL A 51 10.97 -4.36 -12.52
C VAL A 51 11.92 -3.18 -12.38
N GLY A 52 13.23 -3.42 -12.24
CA GLY A 52 14.20 -2.34 -12.07
C GLY A 52 13.90 -1.52 -10.81
N ASP A 53 13.95 -0.20 -10.90
CA ASP A 53 13.55 0.73 -9.84
C ASP A 53 12.04 1.02 -9.80
N GLY A 54 11.25 0.34 -10.64
CA GLY A 54 9.79 0.53 -10.76
C GLY A 54 9.38 1.56 -11.82
N GLU A 55 10.32 2.33 -12.35
CA GLU A 55 10.04 3.42 -13.29
C GLU A 55 9.86 2.91 -14.73
N GLY A 56 8.96 3.56 -15.47
CA GLY A 56 8.74 3.29 -16.90
C GLY A 56 8.12 1.92 -17.22
N LEU A 57 7.63 1.19 -16.22
CA LEU A 57 6.90 -0.07 -16.44
C LEU A 57 5.57 0.19 -17.16
N ARG A 58 5.23 -0.68 -18.11
CA ARG A 58 3.95 -0.64 -18.82
C ARG A 58 2.75 -0.77 -17.87
N ILE A 59 2.92 -1.58 -16.83
CA ILE A 59 2.00 -1.72 -15.70
C ILE A 59 2.81 -1.39 -14.44
N PRO A 60 2.43 -0.36 -13.66
CA PRO A 60 3.15 0.01 -12.44
C PRO A 60 3.30 -1.16 -11.46
N LEU A 61 4.41 -1.22 -10.73
CA LEU A 61 4.73 -2.36 -9.85
C LEU A 61 3.68 -2.56 -8.74
N ARG A 62 3.03 -1.51 -8.24
CA ARG A 62 1.92 -1.63 -7.27
C ARG A 62 0.74 -2.49 -7.76
N PHE A 63 0.63 -2.73 -9.06
CA PHE A 63 -0.39 -3.59 -9.67
C PHE A 63 0.12 -4.97 -10.08
N LEU A 64 1.40 -5.26 -9.83
CA LEU A 64 2.03 -6.54 -10.15
C LEU A 64 2.39 -7.31 -8.88
N ALA A 65 2.21 -8.62 -8.94
CA ALA A 65 2.71 -9.54 -7.92
C ALA A 65 3.50 -10.68 -8.56
N LEU A 66 4.44 -11.24 -7.79
CA LEU A 66 5.07 -12.52 -8.11
C LEU A 66 4.63 -13.53 -7.05
N ASP A 67 3.81 -14.49 -7.47
CA ASP A 67 3.27 -15.55 -6.61
C ASP A 67 3.56 -16.93 -7.21
N ASP A 68 4.23 -17.78 -6.45
CA ASP A 68 4.67 -19.12 -6.85
C ASP A 68 5.28 -19.19 -8.27
N GLY A 69 6.13 -18.21 -8.59
CA GLY A 69 6.78 -18.10 -9.89
C GLY A 69 5.88 -17.64 -11.04
N ARG A 70 4.70 -17.10 -10.73
CA ARG A 70 3.75 -16.51 -11.69
C ARG A 70 3.74 -15.00 -11.51
N ILE A 71 3.87 -14.27 -12.62
CA ILE A 71 3.59 -12.83 -12.62
C ILE A 71 2.08 -12.65 -12.75
N LEU A 72 1.52 -11.90 -11.82
CA LEU A 72 0.10 -11.59 -11.75
C LEU A 72 -0.09 -10.08 -11.91
N ILE A 73 -1.16 -9.67 -12.58
CA ILE A 73 -1.73 -8.33 -12.43
C ILE A 73 -2.85 -8.47 -11.40
N VAL A 74 -2.73 -7.80 -10.26
CA VAL A 74 -3.70 -7.94 -9.15
C VAL A 74 -4.91 -7.05 -9.33
N GLU A 75 -4.73 -5.86 -9.89
CA GLU A 75 -5.79 -4.97 -10.38
C GLU A 75 -5.20 -3.97 -11.39
N LEU A 76 -6.03 -3.06 -11.91
CA LEU A 76 -5.58 -1.93 -12.73
C LEU A 76 -5.91 -0.60 -12.04
N PRO A 77 -5.12 0.47 -12.30
CA PRO A 77 -5.37 1.78 -11.72
C PRO A 77 -6.76 2.30 -12.13
N THR A 78 -7.52 2.78 -11.15
CA THR A 78 -8.78 3.49 -11.40
C THR A 78 -8.79 4.83 -10.68
N ARG A 79 -9.60 5.79 -11.16
CA ARG A 79 -9.72 7.10 -10.50
C ARG A 79 -10.11 7.00 -9.02
N VAL A 80 -10.95 6.03 -8.65
CA VAL A 80 -11.34 5.77 -7.25
C VAL A 80 -10.15 5.31 -6.43
N HIS A 81 -9.37 4.37 -6.95
CA HIS A 81 -8.17 3.86 -6.30
C HIS A 81 -7.19 5.02 -6.02
N GLU A 82 -6.80 5.76 -7.06
CA GLU A 82 -5.85 6.88 -6.93
C GLU A 82 -6.35 7.97 -5.99
N SER A 83 -7.63 8.33 -6.12
CA SER A 83 -8.24 9.34 -5.26
C SER A 83 -8.30 8.87 -3.80
N THR A 84 -8.49 7.57 -3.54
CA THR A 84 -8.52 7.05 -2.16
C THR A 84 -7.16 7.14 -1.51
N ALA A 85 -6.10 6.67 -2.16
CA ALA A 85 -4.73 6.81 -1.66
C ALA A 85 -4.37 8.28 -1.39
N ARG A 86 -4.64 9.17 -2.36
CA ARG A 86 -4.36 10.60 -2.23
C ARG A 86 -5.17 11.26 -1.12
N THR A 87 -6.46 10.96 -1.02
CA THR A 87 -7.33 11.56 0.00
C THR A 87 -6.95 11.07 1.39
N PHE A 88 -6.61 9.78 1.54
CA PHE A 88 -6.08 9.26 2.79
C PHE A 88 -4.81 10.00 3.19
N GLU A 89 -3.83 10.12 2.28
CA GLU A 89 -2.59 10.88 2.53
C GLU A 89 -2.91 12.27 3.11
N TRP A 90 -3.80 13.02 2.48
CA TRP A 90 -4.12 14.38 2.90
C TRP A 90 -4.74 14.41 4.30
N ARG A 91 -5.68 13.49 4.60
CA ARG A 91 -6.33 13.42 5.91
C ARG A 91 -5.39 12.91 7.00
N PHE A 92 -4.44 12.04 6.66
CA PHE A 92 -3.40 11.59 7.58
C PHE A 92 -2.44 12.72 7.96
N LEU A 93 -1.95 13.48 6.98
CA LEU A 93 -1.06 14.62 7.21
C LEU A 93 -1.75 15.75 8.01
N ASP A 94 -3.03 16.02 7.73
CA ASP A 94 -3.85 16.95 8.49
C ASP A 94 -4.03 16.48 9.95
N ALA A 95 -4.38 15.20 10.15
CA ALA A 95 -4.53 14.61 11.48
C ALA A 95 -3.22 14.58 12.28
N ALA A 96 -2.07 14.50 11.61
CA ALA A 96 -0.77 14.58 12.25
C ALA A 96 -0.42 15.98 12.79
N GLY A 97 -1.17 17.03 12.42
CA GLY A 97 -0.95 18.41 12.88
C GLY A 97 0.17 19.15 12.15
N ASN A 98 1.31 18.50 11.93
CA ASN A 98 2.41 19.03 11.13
C ASN A 98 2.94 17.98 10.14
N GLY A 99 2.24 17.86 9.01
CA GLY A 99 2.59 16.90 7.95
C GLY A 99 3.96 17.10 7.32
N ASN A 100 4.61 18.26 7.48
CA ASN A 100 5.96 18.51 6.95
C ASN A 100 7.05 17.66 7.65
N GLU A 101 6.76 17.17 8.85
CA GLU A 101 7.66 16.30 9.62
C GLU A 101 7.60 14.83 9.17
N ILE A 102 6.68 14.51 8.25
CA ILE A 102 6.44 13.17 7.74
C ILE A 102 6.97 13.09 6.31
N ALA A 103 7.92 12.20 6.07
CA ALA A 103 8.35 11.89 4.71
C ALA A 103 7.27 11.07 4.00
N ARG A 104 6.67 11.68 2.98
CA ARG A 104 5.76 11.05 2.03
C ARG A 104 6.62 10.42 0.94
N ARG A 105 6.48 9.12 0.75
CA ARG A 105 7.24 8.36 -0.25
C ARG A 105 6.37 7.80 -1.36
N GLY A 106 5.03 7.92 -1.24
CA GLY A 106 4.08 7.44 -2.23
C GLY A 106 4.32 5.97 -2.56
N SER A 107 4.27 5.64 -3.85
CA SER A 107 4.55 4.32 -4.39
C SER A 107 6.04 4.08 -4.63
N MET A 108 6.86 4.16 -3.57
CA MET A 108 8.29 3.82 -3.69
C MET A 108 8.50 2.31 -3.92
N THR A 109 9.41 1.95 -4.82
CA THR A 109 9.85 0.56 -4.98
C THR A 109 10.61 0.09 -3.74
N ALA A 110 9.97 -0.78 -2.98
CA ALA A 110 10.48 -1.34 -1.75
C ALA A 110 11.18 -2.68 -2.02
N THR A 111 12.39 -2.83 -1.50
CA THR A 111 13.22 -4.03 -1.72
C THR A 111 13.43 -4.82 -0.42
N ARG A 112 13.39 -6.15 -0.53
CA ARG A 112 13.83 -7.09 0.52
C ARG A 112 14.73 -8.14 -0.12
N ALA A 113 15.81 -8.52 0.57
CA ALA A 113 16.74 -9.51 0.06
C ALA A 113 16.02 -10.83 -0.27
N ALA A 114 16.29 -11.40 -1.44
CA ALA A 114 15.69 -12.64 -1.94
C ALA A 114 14.14 -12.66 -2.02
N ASN A 115 13.48 -11.50 -2.00
CA ASN A 115 12.03 -11.38 -2.13
C ASN A 115 11.67 -10.51 -3.35
N PRO A 116 10.46 -10.68 -3.93
CA PRO A 116 9.97 -9.77 -4.96
C PRO A 116 9.97 -8.33 -4.45
N LYS A 117 10.39 -7.39 -5.30
CA LYS A 117 10.17 -5.96 -5.10
C LYS A 117 8.68 -5.69 -5.04
N LYS A 118 8.29 -4.67 -4.28
CA LYS A 118 6.88 -4.30 -4.10
C LYS A 118 6.75 -2.79 -3.98
N GLU A 119 5.62 -2.28 -4.45
CA GLU A 119 5.13 -0.94 -4.17
C GLU A 119 3.82 -1.05 -3.39
N ALA A 120 3.58 -0.06 -2.51
CA ALA A 120 2.27 0.20 -1.93
C ALA A 120 1.67 1.43 -2.63
N ASP A 121 0.40 1.71 -2.34
CA ASP A 121 -0.27 2.88 -2.91
C ASP A 121 0.12 4.18 -2.19
N ALA A 122 0.45 4.11 -0.91
CA ALA A 122 1.12 5.18 -0.21
C ALA A 122 2.02 4.66 0.93
N THR A 123 3.15 5.33 1.14
CA THR A 123 4.06 5.02 2.24
C THR A 123 4.55 6.28 2.96
N PHE A 124 4.76 6.14 4.27
CA PHE A 124 5.13 7.22 5.17
C PHE A 124 6.20 6.77 6.16
N GLY A 125 6.95 7.73 6.70
CA GLY A 125 7.94 7.50 7.74
C GLY A 125 8.71 8.77 8.13
N PRO A 126 9.77 8.66 8.94
CA PRO A 126 10.57 9.81 9.33
C PRO A 126 11.30 10.44 8.14
N THR A 127 11.52 11.75 8.19
CA THR A 127 12.40 12.46 7.24
C THR A 127 13.87 12.29 7.63
N GLY A 128 14.78 12.72 6.75
CA GLY A 128 16.22 12.82 7.07
C GLY A 128 16.54 13.73 8.26
N LEU A 129 15.66 14.66 8.58
CA LEU A 129 15.83 15.71 9.59
C LEU A 129 15.07 15.42 10.89
N THR A 130 14.27 14.36 10.96
CA THR A 130 13.50 14.01 12.16
C THR A 130 14.44 13.86 13.36
N LEU A 131 14.32 14.79 14.31
CA LEU A 131 15.08 14.80 15.56
C LEU A 131 14.61 13.66 16.48
N ASN A 132 15.50 13.19 17.36
CA ASN A 132 15.21 12.15 18.36
C ASN A 132 14.76 10.78 17.82
N ARG A 133 14.83 10.55 16.52
CA ARG A 133 14.52 9.24 15.93
C ARG A 133 15.48 8.16 16.43
N THR A 134 15.01 6.93 16.46
CA THR A 134 15.83 5.74 16.67
C THR A 134 16.87 5.57 15.55
N PRO A 135 17.86 4.68 15.71
CA PRO A 135 18.74 4.32 14.61
C PRO A 135 17.98 3.75 13.40
N LEU A 136 18.56 3.92 12.22
CA LEU A 136 18.02 3.37 10.97
C LEU A 136 17.73 1.86 11.10
N PRO A 137 16.58 1.37 10.61
CA PRO A 137 16.31 -0.05 10.55
C PRO A 137 17.36 -0.78 9.71
N ALA A 138 17.59 -2.06 10.04
CA ALA A 138 18.62 -2.85 9.38
C ALA A 138 18.42 -2.88 7.85
N ARG A 139 19.51 -2.62 7.11
CA ARG A 139 19.53 -2.62 5.63
C ARG A 139 18.61 -1.58 4.99
N ARG A 140 18.31 -0.48 5.69
CA ARG A 140 17.54 0.64 5.16
C ARG A 140 18.36 1.92 5.10
N THR A 141 18.11 2.71 4.07
CA THR A 141 18.48 4.12 4.06
C THR A 141 17.32 4.95 4.64
N VAL A 142 17.55 6.26 4.86
CA VAL A 142 16.47 7.19 5.21
C VAL A 142 15.40 7.20 4.11
N ALA A 143 15.80 7.15 2.84
CA ALA A 143 14.86 7.15 1.72
C ALA A 143 13.95 5.91 1.74
N ASP A 144 14.45 4.78 2.25
CA ASP A 144 13.69 3.51 2.33
C ASP A 144 12.98 3.30 3.68
N TRP A 145 13.03 4.28 4.59
CA TRP A 145 12.47 4.09 5.93
C TRP A 145 10.95 4.29 5.94
N VAL A 146 10.23 3.19 5.75
CA VAL A 146 8.77 3.11 5.84
C VAL A 146 8.35 2.63 7.23
N THR A 147 7.47 3.39 7.89
CA THR A 147 6.79 3.03 9.14
C THR A 147 5.29 2.81 8.96
N LEU A 148 4.69 3.37 7.90
CA LEU A 148 3.30 3.10 7.51
C LEU A 148 3.24 2.79 6.00
N ALA A 149 2.63 1.66 5.66
CA ALA A 149 2.24 1.31 4.30
C ALA A 149 0.71 1.27 4.18
N VAL A 150 0.18 1.82 3.08
CA VAL A 150 -1.25 1.85 2.77
C VAL A 150 -1.46 1.15 1.44
N GLU A 151 -2.35 0.16 1.43
CA GLU A 151 -2.75 -0.59 0.24
C GLU A 151 -4.24 -0.36 0.00
N VAL A 152 -4.60 -0.10 -1.24
CA VAL A 152 -5.94 0.27 -1.69
C VAL A 152 -6.37 -0.74 -2.75
N GLY A 153 -7.40 -1.52 -2.45
CA GLY A 153 -8.00 -2.44 -3.41
C GLY A 153 -9.30 -1.90 -3.97
N ARG A 154 -9.55 -2.13 -5.26
CA ARG A 154 -10.89 -2.02 -5.85
C ARG A 154 -11.44 -3.37 -6.28
N SER A 155 -10.92 -3.91 -7.38
CA SER A 155 -11.37 -5.19 -7.94
C SER A 155 -10.61 -6.38 -7.39
N GLN A 156 -9.39 -6.19 -6.88
CA GLN A 156 -8.59 -7.30 -6.33
C GLN A 156 -9.24 -7.92 -5.10
N PRO A 157 -9.08 -9.22 -4.86
CA PRO A 157 -9.68 -9.86 -3.70
C PRO A 157 -9.09 -9.34 -2.40
N TRP A 158 -9.85 -9.42 -1.30
CA TRP A 158 -9.32 -9.04 0.03
C TRP A 158 -8.06 -9.85 0.40
N ALA A 159 -7.99 -11.12 -0.01
CA ALA A 159 -6.82 -11.97 0.18
C ALA A 159 -5.54 -11.40 -0.45
N SER A 160 -5.63 -10.74 -1.62
CA SER A 160 -4.46 -10.11 -2.25
C SER A 160 -3.95 -8.89 -1.46
N LEU A 161 -4.86 -8.16 -0.81
CA LEU A 161 -4.48 -7.11 0.14
C LEU A 161 -3.81 -7.68 1.40
N GLU A 162 -4.27 -8.84 1.89
CA GLU A 162 -3.64 -9.52 3.03
C GLU A 162 -2.26 -10.08 2.68
N GLU A 163 -2.05 -10.60 1.48
CA GLU A 163 -0.73 -10.97 0.96
C GLU A 163 0.21 -9.76 0.91
N ALA A 164 -0.30 -8.61 0.48
CA ALA A 164 0.44 -7.36 0.50
C ALA A 164 0.80 -6.94 1.95
N ALA A 165 -0.13 -7.04 2.89
CA ALA A 165 0.13 -6.81 4.32
C ALA A 165 1.21 -7.76 4.86
N GLN A 166 1.16 -9.04 4.51
CA GLN A 166 2.17 -10.02 4.92
C GLN A 166 3.56 -9.65 4.37
N TRP A 167 3.65 -9.15 3.13
CA TRP A 167 4.90 -8.67 2.57
C TRP A 167 5.47 -7.48 3.36
N TRP A 168 4.63 -6.49 3.68
CA TRP A 168 5.01 -5.31 4.45
C TRP A 168 5.34 -5.63 5.90
N CYS A 169 4.66 -6.60 6.51
CA CYS A 169 4.94 -7.05 7.87
C CYS A 169 6.38 -7.54 8.05
N ASN A 170 7.00 -8.00 6.97
CA ASN A 170 8.41 -8.43 6.94
C ASN A 170 9.38 -7.30 6.54
N TYR A 171 8.91 -6.07 6.37
CA TYR A 171 9.72 -4.91 6.00
C TYR A 171 10.29 -4.22 7.25
N SER A 172 11.61 -4.28 7.44
CA SER A 172 12.26 -3.65 8.58
C SER A 172 11.96 -2.14 8.64
N GLY A 173 11.43 -1.68 9.78
CA GLY A 173 10.98 -0.30 10.00
C GLY A 173 9.46 -0.15 10.08
N ILE A 174 8.69 -1.07 9.49
CA ILE A 174 7.22 -0.98 9.48
C ILE A 174 6.66 -0.97 10.92
N GLN A 175 5.65 -0.14 11.15
CA GLN A 175 4.91 -0.03 12.41
C GLN A 175 3.41 -0.25 12.18
N TYR A 176 2.91 0.22 11.04
CA TYR A 176 1.50 0.13 10.68
C TYR A 176 1.34 -0.30 9.23
N ILE A 177 0.28 -1.06 8.98
CA ILE A 177 -0.18 -1.40 7.63
C ILE A 177 -1.68 -1.14 7.61
N LEU A 178 -2.14 -0.34 6.65
CA LEU A 178 -3.56 -0.06 6.46
C LEU A 178 -4.01 -0.62 5.12
N LEU A 179 -4.99 -1.52 5.18
CA LEU A 179 -5.71 -2.00 4.01
C LEU A 179 -7.01 -1.22 3.88
N LEU A 180 -7.28 -0.70 2.68
CA LEU A 180 -8.53 -0.06 2.30
C LEU A 180 -9.06 -0.78 1.07
N LYS A 181 -10.33 -1.16 1.08
CA LYS A 181 -10.99 -1.73 -0.09
C LYS A 181 -12.28 -0.97 -0.38
N ILE A 182 -12.43 -0.51 -1.62
CA ILE A 182 -13.59 0.27 -2.06
C ILE A 182 -14.38 -0.58 -3.04
N SER A 183 -15.70 -0.66 -2.84
CA SER A 183 -16.55 -1.40 -3.76
C SER A 183 -16.56 -0.80 -5.17
N ALA A 184 -16.91 -1.59 -6.17
CA ALA A 184 -16.98 -1.24 -7.59
C ALA A 184 -17.91 -0.04 -7.80
N THR A 185 -19.05 -0.07 -7.11
CA THR A 185 -20.04 1.01 -7.05
C THR A 185 -19.57 2.26 -6.29
N GLY A 186 -18.46 2.19 -5.55
CA GLY A 186 -17.91 3.30 -4.76
C GLY A 186 -18.74 3.69 -3.54
N ILE A 187 -19.66 2.83 -3.09
CA ILE A 187 -20.59 3.13 -1.98
C ILE A 187 -20.25 2.40 -0.69
N GLN A 188 -19.31 1.46 -0.70
CA GLN A 188 -18.83 0.74 0.48
C GLN A 188 -17.31 0.82 0.59
N MET A 189 -16.80 0.93 1.82
CA MET A 189 -15.39 0.79 2.16
C MET A 189 -15.23 -0.27 3.25
N GLN A 190 -14.36 -1.24 3.01
CA GLN A 190 -13.85 -2.18 4.00
C GLN A 190 -12.42 -1.75 4.38
N TYR A 191 -12.03 -1.94 5.63
CA TYR A 191 -10.69 -1.57 6.09
C TYR A 191 -10.17 -2.52 7.17
N ALA A 192 -8.84 -2.59 7.28
CA ALA A 192 -8.12 -3.23 8.38
C ALA A 192 -6.81 -2.48 8.65
N LEU A 193 -6.60 -2.09 9.90
CA LEU A 193 -5.36 -1.53 10.41
C LEU A 193 -4.62 -2.59 11.22
N TYR A 194 -3.39 -2.88 10.82
CA TYR A 194 -2.49 -3.77 11.54
C TYR A 194 -1.45 -2.94 12.29
N ASP A 195 -1.29 -3.24 13.57
CA ASP A 195 -0.25 -2.67 14.43
C ASP A 195 0.88 -3.69 14.59
N ILE A 196 2.05 -3.40 14.00
CA ILE A 196 3.17 -4.33 13.93
C ILE A 196 4.07 -4.18 15.15
N ALA A 197 3.90 -5.07 16.12
CA ALA A 197 4.77 -5.18 17.30
C ALA A 197 6.02 -6.04 17.05
N THR A 198 5.90 -7.08 16.22
CA THR A 198 6.97 -8.03 15.92
C THR A 198 7.14 -8.18 14.40
N LEU A 199 8.35 -7.95 13.92
CA LEU A 199 8.67 -8.07 12.49
C LEU A 199 8.40 -9.49 11.97
N GLY A 200 7.65 -9.59 10.87
CA GLY A 200 7.34 -10.85 10.18
C GLY A 200 6.16 -11.64 10.75
N THR A 201 5.55 -11.19 11.85
CA THR A 201 4.32 -11.77 12.39
C THR A 201 3.17 -10.78 12.19
N LEU A 202 2.31 -11.07 11.21
CA LEU A 202 1.12 -10.25 10.95
C LEU A 202 0.09 -10.57 12.05
N PRO A 203 -0.29 -9.61 12.90
CA PRO A 203 -1.26 -9.84 13.96
C PRO A 203 -2.69 -9.78 13.41
N ALA A 204 -3.68 -10.02 14.27
CA ALA A 204 -5.04 -9.61 13.98
C ALA A 204 -5.11 -8.06 13.86
N PRO A 205 -5.97 -7.51 13.00
CA PRO A 205 -6.16 -6.06 12.91
C PRO A 205 -6.56 -5.46 14.26
N THR A 206 -5.98 -4.32 14.63
CA THR A 206 -6.37 -3.55 15.82
C THR A 206 -7.63 -2.72 15.59
N ALA A 207 -7.92 -2.40 14.33
CA ALA A 207 -9.18 -1.83 13.90
C ALA A 207 -9.57 -2.40 12.53
N SER A 208 -10.81 -2.80 12.36
CA SER A 208 -11.32 -3.27 11.07
C SER A 208 -12.82 -3.07 10.99
N GLY A 209 -13.34 -3.00 9.77
CA GLY A 209 -14.77 -3.02 9.56
C GLY A 209 -15.16 -2.64 8.15
N THR A 210 -16.47 -2.59 7.95
CA THR A 210 -17.07 -2.21 6.67
C THR A 210 -18.13 -1.16 6.92
N PHE A 211 -18.14 -0.12 6.09
CA PHE A 211 -19.18 0.91 6.17
C PHE A 211 -19.62 1.38 4.78
N ARG A 212 -20.85 1.87 4.72
CA ARG A 212 -21.44 2.47 3.52
C ARG A 212 -21.47 3.99 3.60
N ARG A 213 -21.44 4.60 2.42
CA ARG A 213 -21.64 6.04 2.20
C ARG A 213 -23.05 6.46 2.63
N ASN A 214 -23.21 7.71 3.08
CA ASN A 214 -24.49 8.41 3.31
C ASN A 214 -25.40 7.92 4.45
N ASN A 215 -24.89 7.19 5.44
CA ASN A 215 -25.68 6.96 6.66
C ASN A 215 -25.42 8.11 7.67
N THR A 216 -26.28 9.13 7.63
CA THR A 216 -26.29 10.22 8.62
C THR A 216 -26.40 9.66 10.05
N GLY A 217 -25.60 10.18 10.98
CA GLY A 217 -25.62 9.77 12.41
C GLY A 217 -24.81 8.52 12.75
N GLN A 218 -24.07 7.94 11.80
CA GLN A 218 -23.19 6.80 12.10
C GLN A 218 -21.91 7.23 12.84
N PRO A 219 -21.38 6.37 13.74
CA PRO A 219 -20.12 6.64 14.40
C PRO A 219 -18.97 6.78 13.38
N PRO A 220 -17.96 7.59 13.69
CA PRO A 220 -16.78 7.75 12.84
C PRO A 220 -16.07 6.39 12.67
N ALA A 221 -15.57 6.13 11.46
CA ALA A 221 -14.72 4.97 11.19
C ALA A 221 -13.27 5.41 11.34
N ASN A 222 -12.79 5.44 12.59
CA ASN A 222 -11.48 6.00 12.91
C ASN A 222 -10.39 4.94 12.87
N VAL A 223 -9.26 5.30 12.24
CA VAL A 223 -7.97 4.63 12.42
C VAL A 223 -7.01 5.60 13.11
N SER A 224 -6.19 5.07 14.01
CA SER A 224 -5.35 5.87 14.91
C SER A 224 -3.90 5.45 14.76
N PHE A 225 -3.02 6.44 14.61
CA PHE A 225 -1.57 6.23 14.49
C PHE A 225 -0.85 6.97 15.61
N ASP A 226 0.02 6.27 16.34
CA ASP A 226 0.93 6.88 17.28
C ASP A 226 2.06 7.58 16.49
N MET A 227 2.15 8.90 16.63
CA MET A 227 3.12 9.70 15.88
C MET A 227 4.56 9.50 16.33
N HIS A 228 4.78 9.05 17.57
CA HIS A 228 6.10 8.58 18.00
C HIS A 228 6.54 7.40 17.14
N ARG A 229 5.65 6.45 16.87
CA ARG A 229 5.96 5.28 16.05
C ARG A 229 6.09 5.62 14.57
N ILE A 230 5.20 6.47 14.04
CA ILE A 230 5.30 6.96 12.65
C ILE A 230 6.65 7.63 12.39
N LEU A 231 7.11 8.47 13.31
CA LEU A 231 8.39 9.19 13.20
C LEU A 231 9.57 8.39 13.77
N SER A 232 9.33 7.16 14.24
CA SER A 232 10.34 6.33 14.92
C SER A 232 11.07 7.06 16.06
N ILE A 233 10.35 7.87 16.83
CA ILE A 233 10.84 8.58 18.02
C ILE A 233 10.45 7.76 19.26
N PRO A 234 11.34 7.50 20.23
CA PRO A 234 10.98 6.83 21.48
C PRO A 234 9.86 7.57 22.23
N ALA A 235 8.93 6.85 22.84
CA ALA A 235 7.75 7.45 23.50
C ALA A 235 8.06 8.47 24.61
N ASN A 236 9.26 8.41 25.21
CA ASN A 236 9.72 9.35 26.23
C ASN A 236 10.42 10.60 25.66
N GLN A 237 10.61 10.68 24.35
CA GLN A 237 11.20 11.84 23.67
C GLN A 237 10.11 12.76 23.14
N ALA A 238 10.44 14.04 23.03
CA ALA A 238 9.52 15.03 22.47
C ALA A 238 9.33 14.81 20.96
N LEU A 239 8.07 14.89 20.51
CA LEU A 239 7.74 15.00 19.09
C LEU A 239 8.14 16.38 18.55
N PRO A 240 8.34 16.52 17.23
CA PRO A 240 8.57 17.82 16.62
C PRO A 240 7.43 18.82 16.90
N PRO A 241 7.70 20.13 16.95
CA PRO A 241 6.68 21.14 17.17
C PRO A 241 5.51 21.02 16.18
N GLY A 242 4.28 21.08 16.71
CA GLY A 242 3.04 21.01 15.93
C GLY A 242 2.62 19.60 15.50
N VAL A 243 3.42 18.57 15.75
CA VAL A 243 3.00 17.18 15.54
C VAL A 243 2.11 16.73 16.70
N ASN A 244 0.92 16.24 16.39
CA ASN A 244 0.00 15.65 17.36
C ASN A 244 0.58 14.33 17.89
N THR A 245 0.28 13.94 19.13
CA THR A 245 0.69 12.62 19.65
C THR A 245 0.03 11.47 18.90
N THR A 246 -1.19 11.71 18.41
CA THR A 246 -1.99 10.73 17.68
C THR A 246 -2.58 11.37 16.45
N ALA A 247 -2.38 10.75 15.28
CA ALA A 247 -3.12 11.08 14.07
C ALA A 247 -4.37 10.20 13.99
N LEU A 248 -5.54 10.82 14.21
CA LEU A 248 -6.85 10.15 14.14
C LEU A 248 -7.52 10.46 12.80
N VAL A 249 -7.59 9.47 11.91
CA VAL A 249 -8.17 9.62 10.57
C VAL A 249 -9.55 8.98 10.50
N ASN A 250 -10.57 9.78 10.18
CA ASN A 250 -11.93 9.28 9.94
C ASN A 250 -12.09 8.86 8.46
N LEU A 251 -12.13 7.55 8.22
CA LEU A 251 -12.27 6.97 6.89
C LEU A 251 -13.61 7.30 6.21
N ARG A 252 -14.66 7.65 6.96
CA ARG A 252 -15.91 8.15 6.36
C ARG A 252 -15.70 9.48 5.62
N VAL A 253 -14.83 10.34 6.15
CA VAL A 253 -14.48 11.61 5.50
C VAL A 253 -13.66 11.34 4.24
N VAL A 254 -12.71 10.40 4.30
CA VAL A 254 -11.93 9.95 3.14
C VAL A 254 -12.86 9.49 2.02
N MET A 255 -13.77 8.55 2.32
CA MET A 255 -14.73 8.03 1.36
C MET A 255 -15.63 9.12 0.74
N ASN A 256 -16.11 10.08 1.54
CA ASN A 256 -16.95 11.17 1.03
C ASN A 256 -16.19 12.06 0.03
N LEU A 257 -14.94 12.39 0.32
CA LEU A 257 -14.09 13.23 -0.53
C LEU A 257 -13.67 12.52 -1.82
N VAL A 258 -13.36 11.22 -1.76
CA VAL A 258 -13.10 10.40 -2.95
C VAL A 258 -14.25 10.54 -3.93
N ILE A 259 -15.48 10.40 -3.48
CA ILE A 259 -16.64 10.44 -4.37
C ILE A 259 -16.94 11.85 -4.89
N ILE A 260 -16.70 12.88 -4.09
CA ILE A 260 -16.81 14.27 -4.56
C ILE A 260 -15.81 14.52 -5.70
N SER A 261 -14.58 14.01 -5.59
CA SER A 261 -13.55 14.20 -6.62
C SER A 261 -13.79 13.45 -7.94
N LEU A 262 -14.80 12.58 -7.98
CA LEU A 262 -15.18 11.80 -9.16
C LEU A 262 -16.35 12.43 -9.95
N ARG A 263 -16.97 13.48 -9.40
CA ARG A 263 -18.01 14.28 -10.06
C ARG A 263 -17.42 15.54 -10.64
#